data_AF-A0A2D6JUM0-F1
#
_entry.id   AF-A0A2D6JUM0-F1
#
_cell.length_a   1.000
_cell.length_b   1.000
_cell.length_c   1.000
_cell.angle_alpha   90.00
_cell.angle_beta   90.00
_cell.angle_gamma   90.00
#
_symmetry.space_group_name_H-M   'P 1'
#
loop_
_entity.id
_entity.type
_entity.pdbx_description
1 polymer ?
#
loop_
_entity_poly.entity_id
_entity_poly.type
_entity_poly.pdbx_seq_one_letter_code
_entity_poly.pdbx_strand_id
1 'polypeptide(L)'
;MPGGSRPWKFPLPTWTTRRRSGKPPADGLPLPAIDIRPRPRDHASQQRRKRVLNITLDLLQRIGDVAKRAGREIMKIYETDFAVEEKADSSPVTEADKAAEALIISSIREGITDTFPIVGEESFAAGQAPVVGDAPFWLVDPLDGTKEFVNRNGEFTVNIAMIDGGRPVLGVIHAPAAKRTYWGAKIGVFTQVGDEEKRLIQCHEAPVNGLVAMVSRSHRTPEVDTFLADYTIASENSAGSSLKFCLIAEGSADIYPRLGRTMEWDTAAGHAILRFAGGTVQDLDGNDLHYGKPGFENPHFVAKGPGVSGAEKSG
;
A
#
# COMPACT_ATOMS: atom_id res chain seq x y z
N MET A 1 43.93 37.24 -1.38
CA MET A 1 44.91 36.19 -1.01
C MET A 1 44.13 34.92 -0.67
N PRO A 2 44.06 33.93 -1.58
CA PRO A 2 43.21 32.76 -1.41
C PRO A 2 43.98 31.60 -0.74
N GLY A 3 43.38 31.00 0.29
CA GLY A 3 43.85 29.77 0.92
C GLY A 3 43.05 28.58 0.39
N GLY A 4 43.71 27.71 -0.37
CA GLY A 4 43.10 26.54 -0.99
C GLY A 4 42.99 25.34 -0.05
N SER A 5 41.89 24.62 -0.18
CA SER A 5 41.68 23.27 0.37
C SER A 5 41.50 22.27 -0.78
N ARG A 6 42.21 21.15 -0.66
CA ARG A 6 42.46 20.15 -1.71
C ARG A 6 41.29 19.18 -1.87
N PRO A 7 41.05 18.62 -3.08
CA PRO A 7 40.08 17.55 -3.27
C PRO A 7 40.70 16.16 -3.01
N TRP A 8 39.89 15.28 -2.43
CA TRP A 8 40.19 13.88 -2.12
C TRP A 8 40.24 13.04 -3.41
N LYS A 9 41.30 12.23 -3.59
CA LYS A 9 41.46 11.25 -4.68
C LYS A 9 41.47 9.83 -4.12
N PHE A 10 40.57 8.98 -4.60
CA PHE A 10 40.63 7.52 -4.39
C PHE A 10 41.58 6.87 -5.43
N PRO A 11 42.39 5.86 -5.08
CA PRO A 11 43.23 5.15 -6.04
C PRO A 11 42.47 4.02 -6.74
N LEU A 12 42.65 3.92 -8.06
CA LEU A 12 42.26 2.77 -8.89
C LEU A 12 43.31 1.65 -8.76
N PRO A 13 42.93 0.36 -8.75
CA PRO A 13 43.88 -0.74 -8.75
C PRO A 13 44.49 -0.97 -10.14
N THR A 14 45.83 -1.04 -10.18
CA THR A 14 46.63 -1.35 -11.36
C THR A 14 46.76 -2.86 -11.54
N TRP A 15 46.43 -3.37 -12.72
CA TRP A 15 46.69 -4.75 -13.12
C TRP A 15 48.06 -4.83 -13.79
N THR A 16 49.02 -5.51 -13.17
CA THR A 16 50.32 -5.84 -13.75
C THR A 16 50.21 -7.08 -14.62
N THR A 17 50.28 -6.92 -15.94
CA THR A 17 50.43 -8.03 -16.88
C THR A 17 51.92 -8.37 -17.03
N ARG A 18 52.35 -9.50 -16.48
CA ARG A 18 53.66 -10.11 -16.80
C ARG A 18 53.45 -11.27 -17.76
N ARG A 19 53.96 -11.11 -18.98
CA ARG A 19 54.00 -12.15 -20.03
C ARG A 19 54.82 -13.36 -19.56
N ARG A 20 54.34 -14.57 -19.88
CA ARG A 20 55.22 -15.72 -20.15
C ARG A 20 54.77 -16.44 -21.42
N SER A 21 55.65 -16.40 -22.40
CA SER A 21 55.72 -17.27 -23.58
C SER A 21 56.15 -18.68 -23.17
N GLY A 22 55.40 -19.70 -23.59
CA GLY A 22 55.78 -21.11 -23.48
C GLY A 22 54.96 -21.95 -24.47
N LYS A 23 55.65 -22.69 -25.34
CA LYS A 23 55.11 -23.70 -26.26
C LYS A 23 54.49 -24.88 -25.47
N PRO A 24 53.56 -25.65 -26.07
CA PRO A 24 52.69 -26.58 -25.34
C PRO A 24 53.36 -27.93 -25.08
N PRO A 25 52.99 -28.66 -24.01
CA PRO A 25 53.19 -30.09 -23.99
C PRO A 25 52.04 -30.78 -24.74
N ALA A 26 52.43 -31.69 -25.64
CA ALA A 26 51.58 -32.77 -26.08
C ALA A 26 51.32 -33.68 -24.87
N ASP A 27 50.05 -34.00 -24.62
CA ASP A 27 49.57 -35.32 -24.22
C ASP A 27 48.05 -35.26 -24.05
N GLY A 28 47.36 -36.14 -24.78
CA GLY A 28 45.91 -36.18 -24.88
C GLY A 28 45.27 -36.68 -23.59
N LEU A 29 44.46 -35.83 -22.98
CA LEU A 29 43.37 -36.23 -22.09
C LEU A 29 42.05 -35.82 -22.76
N PRO A 30 41.08 -36.73 -22.94
CA PRO A 30 39.79 -36.36 -23.53
C PRO A 30 39.07 -35.38 -22.61
N LEU A 31 38.58 -34.27 -23.18
CA LEU A 31 37.71 -33.32 -22.50
C LEU A 31 36.46 -34.06 -21.98
N PRO A 32 35.98 -33.80 -20.75
CA PRO A 32 34.76 -34.41 -20.28
C PRO A 32 33.59 -33.95 -21.17
N ALA A 33 32.81 -34.91 -21.65
CA ALA A 33 31.61 -34.64 -22.42
C ALA A 33 30.70 -33.68 -21.64
N ILE A 34 30.34 -32.56 -22.25
CA ILE A 34 29.30 -31.66 -21.73
C ILE A 34 27.99 -32.44 -21.81
N ASP A 35 27.46 -32.85 -20.67
CA ASP A 35 26.15 -33.51 -20.60
C ASP A 35 25.07 -32.46 -20.88
N ILE A 36 24.59 -32.43 -22.13
CA ILE A 36 23.51 -31.53 -22.60
C ILE A 36 22.12 -32.09 -22.24
N ARG A 37 22.04 -33.05 -21.30
CA ARG A 37 20.75 -33.49 -20.78
C ARG A 37 20.05 -32.31 -20.11
N PRO A 38 18.78 -32.02 -20.45
CA PRO A 38 18.01 -31.04 -19.70
C PRO A 38 18.01 -31.48 -18.23
N ARG A 39 18.44 -30.59 -17.33
CA ARG A 39 18.30 -30.82 -15.89
C ARG A 39 16.86 -31.26 -15.63
N PRO A 40 16.63 -32.27 -14.77
CA PRO A 40 15.28 -32.66 -14.42
C PRO A 40 14.51 -31.40 -14.01
N ARG A 41 13.35 -31.17 -14.62
CA ARG A 41 12.45 -30.10 -14.20
C ARG A 41 12.21 -30.32 -12.71
N ASP A 42 12.63 -29.37 -11.91
CA ASP A 42 12.55 -29.46 -10.46
C ASP A 42 11.07 -29.50 -10.06
N HIS A 43 10.51 -30.69 -9.87
CA HIS A 43 9.09 -30.89 -9.58
C HIS A 43 8.66 -30.19 -8.28
N ALA A 44 9.61 -29.87 -7.38
CA ALA A 44 9.39 -29.05 -6.20
C ALA A 44 8.96 -27.61 -6.52
N SER A 45 9.41 -27.05 -7.66
CA SER A 45 9.02 -25.71 -8.12
C SER A 45 7.61 -25.65 -8.73
N GLN A 46 7.05 -26.80 -9.15
CA GLN A 46 5.69 -26.89 -9.72
C GLN A 46 4.62 -27.29 -8.69
N GLN A 47 5.02 -27.85 -7.54
CA GLN A 47 4.11 -28.27 -6.46
C GLN A 47 3.82 -27.20 -5.40
N ARG A 48 4.51 -26.04 -5.43
CA ARG A 48 4.02 -24.80 -4.80
C ARG A 48 2.81 -24.27 -5.59
N ARG A 49 1.71 -25.02 -5.61
CA ARG A 49 0.39 -24.40 -5.84
C ARG A 49 0.26 -23.33 -4.76
N LYS A 50 0.34 -22.05 -5.15
CA LYS A 50 0.14 -20.88 -4.27
C LYS A 50 -1.11 -21.15 -3.44
N ARG A 51 -0.96 -21.52 -2.16
CA ARG A 51 -2.09 -21.60 -1.24
C ARG A 51 -2.51 -20.16 -1.03
N VAL A 52 -3.56 -19.75 -1.73
CA VAL A 52 -4.22 -18.48 -1.45
C VAL A 52 -4.76 -18.57 -0.02
N LEU A 53 -4.41 -17.61 0.83
CA LEU A 53 -4.95 -17.52 2.18
C LEU A 53 -6.48 -17.51 2.13
N ASN A 54 -7.12 -18.41 2.87
CA ASN A 54 -8.56 -18.45 3.00
C ASN A 54 -9.01 -17.48 4.09
N ILE A 55 -9.53 -16.32 3.70
CA ILE A 55 -10.02 -15.30 4.61
C ILE A 55 -11.44 -15.64 5.05
N THR A 56 -11.65 -15.87 6.34
CA THR A 56 -12.96 -16.12 6.94
C THR A 56 -13.65 -14.84 7.37
N LEU A 57 -14.98 -14.90 7.53
CA LEU A 57 -15.74 -13.77 8.08
C LEU A 57 -15.30 -13.44 9.51
N ASP A 58 -14.99 -14.45 10.31
CA ASP A 58 -14.45 -14.28 11.66
C ASP A 58 -13.13 -13.47 11.65
N LEU A 59 -12.16 -13.86 10.81
CA LEU A 59 -10.90 -13.13 10.69
C LEU A 59 -11.14 -11.66 10.29
N LEU A 60 -12.00 -11.43 9.30
CA LEU A 60 -12.33 -10.08 8.84
C LEU A 60 -12.96 -9.23 9.94
N GLN A 61 -13.86 -9.82 10.75
CA GLN A 61 -14.47 -9.15 11.90
C GLN A 61 -13.45 -8.82 12.97
N ARG A 62 -12.57 -9.76 13.31
CA ARG A 62 -11.52 -9.58 14.33
C ARG A 62 -10.54 -8.47 13.95
N ILE A 63 -10.14 -8.37 12.68
CA ILE A 63 -9.32 -7.24 12.19
C ILE A 63 -10.10 -5.92 12.27
N GLY A 64 -11.41 -5.94 11.96
CA GLY A 64 -12.31 -4.83 12.23
C GLY A 64 -12.26 -4.32 13.67
N ASP A 65 -12.35 -5.25 14.63
CA ASP A 65 -12.33 -4.92 16.05
C ASP A 65 -10.96 -4.37 16.50
N VAL A 66 -9.86 -4.84 15.89
CA VAL A 66 -8.52 -4.27 16.06
C VAL A 66 -8.48 -2.83 15.56
N ALA A 67 -8.93 -2.57 14.34
CA ALA A 67 -8.95 -1.22 13.76
C ALA A 67 -9.82 -0.25 14.59
N LYS A 68 -10.99 -0.71 15.05
CA LYS A 68 -11.86 0.07 15.95
C LYS A 68 -11.21 0.33 17.31
N ARG A 69 -10.44 -0.61 17.86
CA ARG A 69 -9.70 -0.41 19.12
C ARG A 69 -8.57 0.60 18.94
N ALA A 70 -7.79 0.48 17.87
CA ALA A 70 -6.76 1.45 17.52
C ALA A 70 -7.34 2.86 17.34
N GLY A 71 -8.46 2.96 16.60
CA GLY A 71 -9.20 4.21 16.44
C GLY A 71 -9.62 4.84 17.77
N ARG A 72 -9.99 4.05 18.79
CA ARG A 72 -10.28 4.59 20.13
C ARG A 72 -9.05 5.15 20.83
N GLU A 73 -7.88 4.53 20.68
CA GLU A 73 -6.63 5.09 21.23
C GLU A 73 -6.28 6.42 20.57
N ILE A 74 -6.45 6.52 19.25
CA ILE A 74 -6.27 7.77 18.50
C ILE A 74 -7.23 8.84 19.01
N MET A 75 -8.50 8.49 19.22
CA MET A 75 -9.51 9.44 19.69
C MET A 75 -9.24 9.98 21.10
N LYS A 76 -8.64 9.18 22.00
CA LYS A 76 -8.24 9.66 23.34
C LYS A 76 -7.30 10.86 23.26
N ILE A 77 -6.42 10.91 22.26
CA ILE A 77 -5.49 12.01 22.03
C ILE A 77 -6.16 13.10 21.19
N TYR A 78 -6.89 12.71 20.14
CA TYR A 78 -7.64 13.62 19.28
C TYR A 78 -8.69 14.46 20.01
N GLU A 79 -9.19 14.01 21.17
CA GLU A 79 -10.17 14.74 21.98
C GLU A 79 -9.53 15.67 23.02
N THR A 80 -8.19 15.67 23.15
CA THR A 80 -7.47 16.59 24.05
C THR A 80 -7.25 17.96 23.44
N ASP A 81 -6.91 18.96 24.26
CA ASP A 81 -6.51 20.29 23.83
C ASP A 81 -5.01 20.34 23.46
N PHE A 82 -4.61 19.67 22.38
CA PHE A 82 -3.28 19.86 21.81
C PHE A 82 -3.22 21.06 20.84
N ALA A 83 -2.21 21.91 21.00
CA ALA A 83 -1.98 23.05 20.12
C ALA A 83 -1.42 22.60 18.77
N VAL A 84 -1.85 23.28 17.69
CA VAL A 84 -1.40 23.04 16.30
C VAL A 84 0.07 23.45 16.09
N GLU A 85 0.65 24.25 16.99
CA GLU A 85 2.02 24.77 16.84
C GLU A 85 3.11 23.78 17.28
N GLU A 86 3.83 23.31 16.25
CA GLU A 86 5.11 22.62 16.17
C GLU A 86 5.95 22.50 17.46
N LYS A 87 6.26 21.26 17.87
CA LYS A 87 7.59 20.91 18.43
C LYS A 87 8.08 19.53 18.01
N ALA A 88 9.04 19.58 17.10
CA ALA A 88 10.17 18.71 16.77
C ALA A 88 10.16 17.21 17.12
N ASP A 89 9.85 16.74 18.33
CA ASP A 89 10.29 15.38 18.72
C ASP A 89 9.22 14.50 19.41
N SER A 90 7.98 14.95 19.59
CA SER A 90 6.86 14.16 20.14
C SER A 90 5.53 14.88 19.92
N SER A 91 5.12 15.04 18.65
CA SER A 91 3.85 15.67 18.36
C SER A 91 2.67 14.77 18.82
N PRO A 92 1.51 15.35 19.16
CA PRO A 92 0.31 14.58 19.51
C PRO A 92 -0.08 13.52 18.47
N VAL A 93 0.20 13.82 17.19
CA VAL A 93 -0.01 12.84 16.12
C VAL A 93 0.97 11.68 16.23
N THR A 94 2.27 11.94 16.47
CA THR A 94 3.26 10.89 16.76
C THR A 94 2.88 10.00 17.95
N GLU A 95 2.28 10.56 19.00
CA GLU A 95 1.80 9.77 20.14
C GLU A 95 0.62 8.87 19.73
N ALA A 96 -0.33 9.42 18.98
CA ALA A 96 -1.50 8.69 18.49
C ALA A 96 -1.12 7.55 17.53
N ASP A 97 -0.23 7.83 16.58
CA ASP A 97 0.35 6.87 15.65
C ASP A 97 1.01 5.69 16.38
N LYS A 98 1.93 5.98 17.30
CA LYS A 98 2.65 4.94 18.06
C LYS A 98 1.74 4.12 18.96
N ALA A 99 0.78 4.75 19.63
CA ALA A 99 -0.17 4.06 20.49
C ALA A 99 -1.07 3.11 19.67
N ALA A 100 -1.57 3.59 18.52
CA ALA A 100 -2.37 2.80 17.60
C ALA A 100 -1.57 1.64 16.99
N GLU A 101 -0.37 1.88 16.49
CA GLU A 101 0.48 0.84 15.88
C GLU A 101 0.82 -0.26 16.90
N ALA A 102 1.23 0.11 18.11
CA ALA A 102 1.55 -0.85 19.17
C ALA A 102 0.34 -1.74 19.53
N LEU A 103 -0.87 -1.16 19.61
CA LEU A 103 -2.09 -1.91 19.83
C LEU A 103 -2.39 -2.86 18.68
N ILE A 104 -2.24 -2.41 17.43
CA ILE A 104 -2.51 -3.23 16.24
C ILE A 104 -1.54 -4.42 16.19
N ILE A 105 -0.23 -4.16 16.33
CA ILE A 105 0.80 -5.19 16.28
C ILE A 105 0.59 -6.23 17.38
N SER A 106 0.43 -5.81 18.64
CA SER A 106 0.19 -6.74 19.75
C SER A 106 -1.08 -7.58 19.53
N SER A 107 -2.17 -6.95 19.09
CA SER A 107 -3.43 -7.63 18.83
C SER A 107 -3.35 -8.67 17.70
N ILE A 108 -2.60 -8.36 16.63
CA ILE A 108 -2.36 -9.31 15.55
C ILE A 108 -1.51 -10.47 16.06
N ARG A 109 -0.39 -10.20 16.75
CA ARG A 109 0.55 -11.22 17.23
C ARG A 109 -0.08 -12.17 18.25
N GLU A 110 -0.80 -11.64 19.22
CA GLU A 110 -1.36 -12.43 20.33
C GLU A 110 -2.70 -13.08 19.97
N GLY A 111 -3.52 -12.37 19.20
CA GLY A 111 -4.87 -12.82 18.89
C GLY A 111 -4.95 -13.60 17.59
N ILE A 112 -4.28 -13.15 16.53
CA ILE A 112 -4.62 -13.55 15.16
C ILE A 112 -3.58 -14.50 14.57
N THR A 113 -2.33 -14.07 14.52
CA THR A 113 -1.21 -14.84 14.01
C THR A 113 0.11 -14.19 14.42
N ASP A 114 1.05 -14.99 14.88
CA ASP A 114 2.42 -14.57 15.19
C ASP A 114 3.39 -14.88 14.04
N THR A 115 2.93 -15.51 12.96
CA THR A 115 3.80 -16.08 11.91
C THR A 115 4.14 -15.13 10.76
N PHE A 116 3.24 -14.20 10.42
CA PHE A 116 3.43 -13.33 9.26
C PHE A 116 4.18 -12.03 9.64
N PRO A 117 5.07 -11.51 8.77
CA PRO A 117 5.65 -10.19 8.96
C PRO A 117 4.55 -9.11 9.06
N ILE A 118 4.83 -8.05 9.82
CA ILE A 118 3.98 -6.86 9.89
C ILE A 118 4.88 -5.69 9.52
N VAL A 119 4.50 -4.96 8.48
CA VAL A 119 5.12 -3.71 8.05
C VAL A 119 4.17 -2.60 8.47
N GLY A 120 4.55 -1.84 9.49
CA GLY A 120 3.82 -0.67 9.95
C GLY A 120 4.61 0.61 9.66
N GLU A 121 3.90 1.72 9.39
CA GLU A 121 4.52 3.01 9.08
C GLU A 121 5.54 3.47 10.12
N GLU A 122 5.16 3.49 11.40
CA GLU A 122 6.00 4.02 12.48
C GLU A 122 7.20 3.09 12.73
N SER A 123 6.96 1.78 12.72
CA SER A 123 8.01 0.77 12.81
C SER A 123 9.01 0.91 11.66
N PHE A 124 8.52 1.12 10.43
CA PHE A 124 9.37 1.32 9.25
C PHE A 124 10.18 2.62 9.35
N ALA A 125 9.55 3.73 9.78
CA ALA A 125 10.22 5.00 10.02
C ALA A 125 11.32 4.90 11.10
N ALA A 126 11.14 4.03 12.09
CA ALA A 126 12.13 3.68 13.11
C ALA A 126 13.24 2.72 12.61
N GLY A 127 13.27 2.38 11.32
CA GLY A 127 14.25 1.49 10.70
C GLY A 127 13.93 -0.01 10.81
N GLN A 128 12.72 -0.36 11.26
CA GLN A 128 12.26 -1.75 11.32
C GLN A 128 11.54 -2.12 10.03
N ALA A 129 12.30 -2.61 9.04
CA ALA A 129 11.78 -3.05 7.76
C ALA A 129 11.95 -4.57 7.59
N PRO A 130 10.92 -5.39 7.92
CA PRO A 130 11.04 -6.84 7.77
C PRO A 130 11.09 -7.23 6.29
N VAL A 131 11.81 -8.31 6.00
CA VAL A 131 11.81 -8.91 4.66
C VAL A 131 10.51 -9.69 4.46
N VAL A 132 9.71 -9.29 3.48
CA VAL A 132 8.39 -9.90 3.21
C VAL A 132 8.41 -11.00 2.15
N GLY A 133 9.30 -10.90 1.15
CA GLY A 133 9.44 -11.91 0.08
C GLY A 133 8.11 -12.27 -0.59
N ASP A 134 7.93 -13.56 -0.92
CA ASP A 134 6.67 -14.09 -1.48
C ASP A 134 5.66 -14.55 -0.40
N ALA A 135 6.01 -14.42 0.88
CA ALA A 135 5.16 -14.89 1.98
C ALA A 135 4.04 -13.89 2.26
N PRO A 136 2.92 -14.32 2.87
CA PRO A 136 1.91 -13.37 3.33
C PRO A 136 2.46 -12.43 4.41
N PHE A 137 2.02 -11.18 4.37
CA PHE A 137 2.43 -10.15 5.33
C PHE A 137 1.33 -9.11 5.55
N TRP A 138 1.38 -8.45 6.70
CA TRP A 138 0.49 -7.36 7.05
C TRP A 138 1.10 -6.01 6.66
N LEU A 139 0.26 -5.11 6.16
CA LEU A 139 0.54 -3.68 6.03
C LEU A 139 -0.37 -2.92 7.00
N VAL A 140 0.22 -2.01 7.77
CA VAL A 140 -0.48 -1.23 8.78
C VAL A 140 -0.13 0.25 8.61
N ASP A 141 -1.15 1.06 8.44
CA ASP A 141 -1.08 2.51 8.62
C ASP A 141 -1.94 2.84 9.84
N PRO A 142 -1.33 3.16 10.98
CA PRO A 142 -2.05 3.39 12.22
C PRO A 142 -2.87 4.69 12.18
N LEU A 143 -2.47 5.71 11.40
CA LEU A 143 -3.14 7.00 11.31
C LEU A 143 -2.84 7.66 9.95
N ASP A 144 -3.61 7.26 8.93
CA ASP A 144 -3.57 7.89 7.62
C ASP A 144 -4.36 9.20 7.68
N GLY A 145 -3.77 10.30 7.23
CA GLY A 145 -4.34 11.64 7.33
C GLY A 145 -3.81 12.45 8.51
N THR A 146 -2.51 12.39 8.78
CA THR A 146 -1.81 13.22 9.78
C THR A 146 -2.17 14.71 9.68
N LYS A 147 -2.27 15.27 8.46
CA LYS A 147 -2.66 16.67 8.26
C LYS A 147 -4.11 16.92 8.68
N GLU A 148 -5.01 16.01 8.32
CA GLU A 148 -6.42 16.01 8.69
C GLU A 148 -6.61 15.93 10.23
N PHE A 149 -5.80 15.09 10.89
CA PHE A 149 -5.74 14.99 12.35
C PHE A 149 -5.27 16.29 13.01
N VAL A 150 -4.14 16.84 12.57
CA VAL A 150 -3.59 18.09 13.11
C VAL A 150 -4.55 19.27 12.91
N ASN A 151 -5.21 19.33 11.75
CA ASN A 151 -6.19 20.36 11.41
C ASN A 151 -7.59 20.13 12.00
N ARG A 152 -7.78 19.07 12.81
CA ARG A 152 -9.05 18.76 13.48
C ARG A 152 -10.27 18.65 12.56
N ASN A 153 -10.10 18.11 11.35
CA ASN A 153 -11.22 17.97 10.40
C ASN A 153 -11.90 16.59 10.40
N GLY A 154 -11.38 15.63 11.18
CA GLY A 154 -12.00 14.31 11.38
C GLY A 154 -11.82 13.31 10.23
N GLU A 155 -11.03 13.62 9.20
CA GLU A 155 -10.87 12.76 8.02
C GLU A 155 -9.55 12.00 7.99
N PHE A 156 -9.27 11.28 9.07
CA PHE A 156 -8.15 10.35 9.20
C PHE A 156 -8.67 8.94 9.43
N THR A 157 -7.84 7.93 9.15
CA THR A 157 -8.23 6.52 9.23
C THR A 157 -7.14 5.63 9.80
N VAL A 158 -7.55 4.43 10.24
CA VAL A 158 -6.68 3.28 10.49
C VAL A 158 -6.80 2.34 9.30
N ASN A 159 -5.69 2.00 8.66
CA ASN A 159 -5.66 1.05 7.54
C ASN A 159 -4.93 -0.24 7.94
N ILE A 160 -5.58 -1.39 7.76
CA ILE A 160 -4.97 -2.70 8.00
C ILE A 160 -5.24 -3.60 6.80
N ALA A 161 -4.19 -4.17 6.20
CA ALA A 161 -4.31 -5.06 5.06
C ALA A 161 -3.45 -6.32 5.22
N MET A 162 -3.96 -7.45 4.70
CA MET A 162 -3.17 -8.66 4.48
C MET A 162 -2.84 -8.77 3.00
N ILE A 163 -1.56 -8.95 2.70
CA ILE A 163 -1.03 -9.23 1.38
C ILE A 163 -0.70 -10.71 1.26
N ASP A 164 -1.05 -11.34 0.15
CA ASP A 164 -0.64 -12.70 -0.21
C ASP A 164 -0.30 -12.75 -1.70
N GLY A 165 0.90 -13.25 -2.03
CA GLY A 165 1.42 -13.28 -3.40
C GLY A 165 1.47 -11.90 -4.06
N GLY A 166 1.80 -10.85 -3.29
CA GLY A 166 1.90 -9.47 -3.74
C GLY A 166 0.56 -8.79 -4.05
N ARG A 167 -0.57 -9.36 -3.58
CA ARG A 167 -1.92 -8.82 -3.77
C ARG A 167 -2.67 -8.69 -2.44
N PRO A 168 -3.53 -7.68 -2.27
CA PRO A 168 -4.31 -7.54 -1.06
C PRO A 168 -5.46 -8.56 -1.06
N VAL A 169 -5.53 -9.38 -0.02
CA VAL A 169 -6.55 -10.44 0.16
C VAL A 169 -7.55 -10.12 1.26
N LEU A 170 -7.21 -9.19 2.15
CA LEU A 170 -8.08 -8.60 3.17
C LEU A 170 -7.68 -7.13 3.36
N GLY A 171 -8.66 -6.26 3.55
CA GLY A 171 -8.44 -4.87 3.96
C GLY A 171 -9.53 -4.39 4.90
N VAL A 172 -9.14 -3.57 5.87
CA VAL A 172 -10.02 -2.86 6.79
C VAL A 172 -9.58 -1.41 6.85
N ILE A 173 -10.53 -0.50 6.69
CA ILE A 173 -10.36 0.94 6.89
C ILE A 173 -11.33 1.37 7.98
N HIS A 174 -10.84 2.01 9.04
CA HIS A 174 -11.68 2.58 10.09
C HIS A 174 -11.46 4.09 10.19
N ALA A 175 -12.50 4.88 9.98
CA ALA A 175 -12.53 6.33 10.22
C ALA A 175 -13.13 6.60 11.61
N PRO A 176 -12.31 6.82 12.65
CA PRO A 176 -12.80 6.86 14.02
C PRO A 176 -13.69 8.06 14.32
N ALA A 177 -13.38 9.25 13.81
CA ALA A 177 -14.21 10.44 14.03
C ALA A 177 -15.59 10.31 13.37
N ALA A 178 -15.68 9.66 12.20
CA ALA A 178 -16.93 9.34 11.53
C ALA A 178 -17.60 8.06 12.09
N LYS A 179 -16.95 7.36 13.02
CA LYS A 179 -17.33 6.03 13.53
C LYS A 179 -17.63 5.03 12.40
N ARG A 180 -16.99 5.18 11.24
CA ARG A 180 -17.29 4.39 10.04
C ARG A 180 -16.20 3.36 9.82
N THR A 181 -16.58 2.14 9.48
CA THR A 181 -15.64 1.05 9.20
C THR A 181 -16.01 0.36 7.90
N TYR A 182 -15.01 0.07 7.10
CA TYR A 182 -15.10 -0.69 5.86
C TYR A 182 -14.28 -1.96 5.97
N TRP A 183 -14.80 -3.05 5.41
CA TRP A 183 -14.15 -4.35 5.33
C TRP A 183 -14.20 -4.87 3.91
N GLY A 184 -13.11 -5.45 3.42
CA GLY A 184 -13.05 -6.06 2.10
C GLY A 184 -12.26 -7.36 2.11
N ALA A 185 -12.88 -8.43 1.63
CA ALA A 185 -12.22 -9.69 1.32
C ALA A 185 -13.03 -10.44 0.25
N LYS A 186 -12.55 -11.60 -0.21
CA LYS A 186 -13.26 -12.44 -1.21
C LYS A 186 -14.69 -12.81 -0.80
N ILE A 187 -14.97 -12.85 0.50
CA ILE A 187 -16.28 -13.17 1.07
C ILE A 187 -17.29 -12.01 0.98
N GLY A 188 -16.85 -10.80 0.59
CA GLY A 188 -17.71 -9.63 0.44
C GLY A 188 -17.06 -8.35 0.95
N VAL A 189 -17.71 -7.23 0.64
CA VAL A 189 -17.33 -5.89 1.09
C VAL A 189 -18.45 -5.28 1.91
N PHE A 190 -18.12 -4.81 3.10
CA PHE A 190 -19.09 -4.34 4.08
C PHE A 190 -18.72 -2.95 4.58
N THR A 191 -19.73 -2.18 4.98
CA THR A 191 -19.57 -0.94 5.73
C THR A 191 -20.48 -0.90 6.95
N GLN A 192 -20.08 -0.16 7.97
CA GLN A 192 -20.85 0.05 9.20
C GLN A 192 -20.56 1.45 9.75
N VAL A 193 -21.59 2.15 10.20
CA VAL A 193 -21.47 3.41 10.94
C VAL A 193 -21.91 3.19 12.38
N GLY A 194 -21.05 3.54 13.34
CA GLY A 194 -21.30 3.30 14.76
C GLY A 194 -21.65 1.83 15.04
N ASP A 195 -22.81 1.63 15.65
CA ASP A 195 -23.36 0.33 16.03
C ASP A 195 -24.50 -0.13 15.10
N GLU A 196 -24.69 0.51 13.94
CA GLU A 196 -25.67 0.11 12.94
C GLU A 196 -25.40 -1.29 12.38
N GLU A 197 -26.35 -1.88 11.66
CA GLU A 197 -26.11 -3.13 10.96
C GLU A 197 -25.07 -2.98 9.84
N LYS A 198 -24.24 -4.02 9.65
CA LYS A 198 -23.29 -4.06 8.53
C LYS A 198 -24.05 -4.15 7.21
N ARG A 199 -23.77 -3.20 6.31
CA ARG A 199 -24.33 -3.16 4.96
C ARG A 199 -23.33 -3.71 3.95
N LEU A 200 -23.80 -4.59 3.05
CA LEU A 200 -23.03 -5.03 1.88
C LEU A 200 -22.94 -3.88 0.86
N ILE A 201 -21.75 -3.65 0.30
CA ILE A 201 -21.51 -2.61 -0.70
C ILE A 201 -20.84 -3.19 -1.95
N GLN A 202 -21.03 -2.51 -3.08
CA GLN A 202 -20.44 -2.85 -4.37
C GLN A 202 -20.28 -1.55 -5.18
N CYS A 203 -19.29 -1.50 -6.06
CA CYS A 203 -19.14 -0.41 -7.01
C CYS A 203 -20.35 -0.32 -7.95
N HIS A 204 -20.60 0.88 -8.44
CA HIS A 204 -21.55 1.11 -9.53
C HIS A 204 -20.82 1.14 -10.88
N GLU A 205 -21.52 0.77 -11.95
CA GLU A 205 -21.04 0.99 -13.32
C GLU A 205 -20.90 2.49 -13.59
N ALA A 206 -19.91 2.84 -14.39
CA ALA A 206 -19.63 4.22 -14.75
C ALA A 206 -20.90 4.93 -15.29
N PRO A 207 -21.26 6.10 -14.73
CA PRO A 207 -22.44 6.85 -15.15
C PRO A 207 -22.29 7.41 -16.57
N VAL A 208 -23.36 7.31 -17.37
CA VAL A 208 -23.40 7.81 -18.75
C VAL A 208 -23.22 9.33 -18.83
N ASN A 209 -23.64 10.06 -17.80
CA ASN A 209 -23.62 11.53 -17.77
C ASN A 209 -22.30 12.13 -17.28
N GLY A 210 -21.26 11.30 -17.11
CA GLY A 210 -19.94 11.72 -16.63
C GLY A 210 -19.67 11.31 -15.19
N LEU A 211 -18.39 11.15 -14.90
CA LEU A 211 -17.85 10.54 -13.70
C LEU A 211 -17.82 11.51 -12.51
N VAL A 212 -17.91 10.95 -11.30
CA VAL A 212 -17.58 11.63 -10.05
C VAL A 212 -16.11 11.33 -9.70
N ALA A 213 -15.26 12.34 -9.80
CA ALA A 213 -13.83 12.21 -9.50
C ALA A 213 -13.54 12.52 -8.03
N MET A 214 -12.75 11.67 -7.37
CA MET A 214 -12.16 11.96 -6.07
C MET A 214 -10.81 12.64 -6.23
N VAL A 215 -10.70 13.84 -5.68
CA VAL A 215 -9.45 14.60 -5.63
C VAL A 215 -9.01 14.80 -4.18
N SER A 216 -7.70 14.92 -3.95
CA SER A 216 -7.19 15.21 -2.61
C SER A 216 -7.38 16.70 -2.29
N ARG A 217 -7.94 17.00 -1.12
CA ARG A 217 -8.10 18.37 -0.64
C ARG A 217 -6.76 19.09 -0.43
N SER A 218 -5.77 18.37 0.09
CA SER A 218 -4.45 18.92 0.45
C SER A 218 -3.33 18.59 -0.56
N HIS A 219 -3.64 17.83 -1.62
CA HIS A 219 -2.66 17.36 -2.60
C HIS A 219 -3.19 17.37 -4.04
N ARG A 220 -4.13 18.27 -4.37
CA ARG A 220 -4.49 18.51 -5.77
C ARG A 220 -3.31 19.15 -6.49
N THR A 221 -2.93 18.62 -7.63
CA THR A 221 -1.80 19.10 -8.43
C THR A 221 -2.21 19.30 -9.89
N PRO A 222 -1.50 20.13 -10.68
CA PRO A 222 -1.79 20.34 -12.10
C PRO A 222 -1.76 19.04 -12.93
N GLU A 223 -0.98 18.05 -12.50
CA GLU A 223 -0.92 16.74 -13.13
C GLU A 223 -2.25 15.99 -12.98
N VAL A 224 -2.94 16.12 -11.84
CA VAL A 224 -4.27 15.53 -11.65
C VAL A 224 -5.28 16.20 -12.57
N ASP A 225 -5.23 17.52 -12.70
CA ASP A 225 -6.12 18.27 -13.61
C ASP A 225 -5.88 17.85 -15.07
N THR A 226 -4.61 17.71 -15.46
CA THR A 226 -4.23 17.25 -16.80
C THR A 226 -4.70 15.81 -17.05
N PHE A 227 -4.59 14.93 -16.06
CA PHE A 227 -5.05 13.55 -16.16
C PHE A 227 -6.58 13.47 -16.30
N LEU A 228 -7.32 14.25 -15.51
CA LEU A 228 -8.78 14.24 -15.52
C LEU A 228 -9.37 14.89 -16.78
N ALA A 229 -8.60 15.72 -17.50
CA ALA A 229 -9.02 16.30 -18.77
C ALA A 229 -9.29 15.25 -19.87
N ASP A 230 -8.73 14.04 -19.74
CA ASP A 230 -9.01 12.91 -20.62
C ASP A 230 -10.35 12.21 -20.30
N TYR A 231 -11.13 12.70 -19.32
CA TYR A 231 -12.39 12.07 -18.88
C TYR A 231 -13.55 13.08 -18.90
N THR A 232 -14.77 12.58 -19.13
CA THR A 232 -15.99 13.37 -18.90
C THR A 232 -16.29 13.37 -17.41
N ILE A 233 -15.90 14.43 -16.70
CA ILE A 233 -16.16 14.61 -15.27
C ILE A 233 -17.43 15.42 -15.05
N ALA A 234 -18.42 14.83 -14.37
CA ALA A 234 -19.66 15.49 -13.99
C ALA A 234 -19.53 16.29 -12.69
N SER A 235 -18.75 15.78 -11.74
CA SER A 235 -18.46 16.47 -10.48
C SER A 235 -17.14 15.99 -9.87
N GLU A 236 -16.59 16.82 -8.99
CA GLU A 236 -15.42 16.48 -8.20
C GLU A 236 -15.77 16.53 -6.71
N ASN A 237 -15.39 15.49 -5.99
CA ASN A 237 -15.52 15.40 -4.54
C ASN A 237 -14.13 15.23 -3.91
N SER A 238 -14.03 15.58 -2.63
CA SER A 238 -12.78 15.41 -1.89
C SER A 238 -13.03 14.70 -0.58
N ALA A 239 -12.10 13.81 -0.24
CA ALA A 239 -12.03 13.12 1.05
C ALA A 239 -10.56 12.96 1.45
N GLY A 240 -10.27 13.07 2.75
CA GLY A 240 -8.98 12.74 3.35
C GLY A 240 -8.63 11.26 3.20
N SER A 241 -7.34 10.94 3.33
CA SER A 241 -6.87 9.58 3.62
C SER A 241 -7.37 8.50 2.61
N SER A 242 -7.47 7.25 3.02
CA SER A 242 -7.87 6.07 2.26
C SER A 242 -9.38 6.01 1.95
N LEU A 243 -10.19 6.91 2.52
CA LEU A 243 -11.65 6.96 2.30
C LEU A 243 -12.06 7.10 0.84
N LYS A 244 -11.19 7.68 -0.01
CA LYS A 244 -11.43 7.80 -1.45
C LYS A 244 -11.66 6.45 -2.13
N PHE A 245 -10.94 5.40 -1.70
CA PHE A 245 -11.18 4.04 -2.19
C PHE A 245 -12.56 3.53 -1.78
N CYS A 246 -12.96 3.79 -0.53
CA CYS A 246 -14.24 3.36 0.02
C CYS A 246 -15.42 4.03 -0.66
N LEU A 247 -15.30 5.32 -1.02
CA LEU A 247 -16.34 6.05 -1.75
C LEU A 247 -16.59 5.47 -3.15
N ILE A 248 -15.53 5.00 -3.83
CA ILE A 248 -15.68 4.26 -5.09
C ILE A 248 -16.28 2.88 -4.82
N ALA A 249 -15.82 2.19 -3.78
CA ALA A 249 -16.32 0.87 -3.41
C ALA A 249 -17.82 0.83 -3.04
N GLU A 250 -18.38 1.95 -2.56
CA GLU A 250 -19.81 2.09 -2.27
C GLU A 250 -20.61 2.79 -3.37
N GLY A 251 -19.98 3.05 -4.54
CA GLY A 251 -20.64 3.62 -5.71
C GLY A 251 -21.00 5.10 -5.60
N SER A 252 -20.35 5.83 -4.68
CA SER A 252 -20.52 7.28 -4.50
C SER A 252 -19.48 8.11 -5.27
N ALA A 253 -18.47 7.45 -5.84
CA ALA A 253 -17.49 8.02 -6.73
C ALA A 253 -17.04 6.99 -7.78
N ASP A 254 -16.36 7.43 -8.83
CA ASP A 254 -16.01 6.56 -9.96
C ASP A 254 -14.51 6.46 -10.20
N ILE A 255 -13.76 7.56 -10.03
CA ILE A 255 -12.33 7.63 -10.36
C ILE A 255 -11.54 8.39 -9.30
N TYR A 256 -10.34 7.91 -8.99
CA TYR A 256 -9.39 8.55 -8.09
C TYR A 256 -7.96 8.41 -8.64
N PRO A 257 -7.44 9.42 -9.35
CA PRO A 257 -6.02 9.47 -9.70
C PRO A 257 -5.18 9.93 -8.51
N ARG A 258 -4.12 9.17 -8.19
CA ARG A 258 -3.14 9.53 -7.17
C ARG A 258 -1.75 9.67 -7.80
N LEU A 259 -1.39 10.92 -8.10
CA LEU A 259 -0.14 11.30 -8.78
C LEU A 259 0.88 11.95 -7.84
N GLY A 260 0.81 11.60 -6.55
CA GLY A 260 1.81 12.04 -5.58
C GLY A 260 2.22 10.87 -4.71
N ARG A 261 3.32 11.06 -3.98
CA ARG A 261 3.94 10.03 -3.15
C ARG A 261 2.96 9.38 -2.18
N THR A 262 2.97 8.05 -2.13
CA THR A 262 2.24 7.22 -1.17
C THR A 262 3.06 5.98 -0.87
N MET A 263 2.81 5.36 0.28
CA MET A 263 3.39 4.10 0.69
C MET A 263 2.36 2.97 0.55
N GLU A 264 2.85 1.74 0.56
CA GLU A 264 2.00 0.56 0.40
C GLU A 264 0.90 0.47 1.46
N TRP A 265 1.18 0.87 2.71
CA TRP A 265 0.22 0.86 3.81
C TRP A 265 -0.92 1.88 3.65
N ASP A 266 -0.69 3.03 3.00
CA ASP A 266 -1.74 4.02 2.66
C ASP A 266 -2.81 3.45 1.71
N THR A 267 -2.44 2.43 0.91
CA THR A 267 -3.24 2.00 -0.25
C THR A 267 -3.78 0.58 -0.13
N ALA A 268 -3.07 -0.33 0.54
CA ALA A 268 -3.38 -1.76 0.51
C ALA A 268 -4.78 -2.09 1.01
N ALA A 269 -5.22 -1.46 2.10
CA ALA A 269 -6.53 -1.70 2.68
C ALA A 269 -7.65 -1.22 1.73
N GLY A 270 -7.49 0.00 1.20
CA GLY A 270 -8.42 0.59 0.24
C GLY A 270 -8.48 -0.19 -1.07
N HIS A 271 -7.34 -0.65 -1.57
CA HIS A 271 -7.27 -1.52 -2.73
C HIS A 271 -8.00 -2.85 -2.48
N ALA A 272 -7.82 -3.51 -1.32
CA ALA A 272 -8.57 -4.73 -1.02
C ALA A 272 -10.09 -4.49 -1.08
N ILE A 273 -10.56 -3.43 -0.41
CA ILE A 273 -11.97 -3.03 -0.36
C ILE A 273 -12.51 -2.78 -1.77
N LEU A 274 -11.82 -1.93 -2.55
CA LEU A 274 -12.25 -1.59 -3.90
C LEU A 274 -12.25 -2.80 -4.85
N ARG A 275 -11.18 -3.61 -4.79
CA ARG A 275 -11.03 -4.80 -5.65
C ARG A 275 -12.16 -5.79 -5.44
N PHE A 276 -12.52 -6.07 -4.19
CA PHE A 276 -13.61 -7.00 -3.90
C PHE A 276 -15.01 -6.38 -4.10
N ALA A 277 -15.11 -5.05 -4.20
CA ALA A 277 -16.33 -4.34 -4.58
C ALA A 277 -16.53 -4.27 -6.11
N GLY A 278 -15.57 -4.74 -6.91
CA GLY A 278 -15.64 -4.78 -8.37
C GLY A 278 -14.83 -3.68 -9.08
N GLY A 279 -14.08 -2.86 -8.35
CA GLY A 279 -13.18 -1.87 -8.92
C GLY A 279 -11.75 -2.37 -9.12
N THR A 280 -10.87 -1.45 -9.54
CA THR A 280 -9.46 -1.72 -9.82
C THR A 280 -8.56 -0.62 -9.26
N VAL A 281 -7.32 -0.97 -8.92
CA VAL A 281 -6.24 0.00 -8.64
C VAL A 281 -5.06 -0.37 -9.53
N GLN A 282 -4.72 0.50 -10.47
CA GLN A 282 -3.71 0.25 -11.49
C GLN A 282 -2.68 1.36 -11.52
N ASP A 283 -1.44 1.05 -11.90
CA ASP A 283 -0.46 2.08 -12.24
C ASP A 283 -0.85 2.83 -13.54
N LEU A 284 -0.06 3.84 -13.92
CA LEU A 284 -0.34 4.63 -15.13
C LEU A 284 -0.14 3.84 -16.44
N ASP A 285 0.54 2.71 -16.40
CA ASP A 285 0.73 1.80 -17.53
C ASP A 285 -0.41 0.76 -17.63
N GLY A 286 -1.35 0.78 -16.67
CA GLY A 286 -2.51 -0.12 -16.62
C GLY A 286 -2.23 -1.46 -15.94
N ASN A 287 -1.09 -1.65 -15.28
CA ASN A 287 -0.81 -2.86 -14.51
C ASN A 287 -1.49 -2.80 -13.14
N ASP A 288 -1.97 -3.94 -12.64
CA ASP A 288 -2.49 -4.04 -11.27
C ASP A 288 -1.43 -3.59 -10.25
N LEU A 289 -1.84 -2.78 -9.26
CA LEU A 289 -0.93 -2.35 -8.21
C LEU A 289 -0.53 -3.53 -7.31
N HIS A 290 0.76 -3.83 -7.25
CA HIS A 290 1.33 -4.93 -6.47
C HIS A 290 2.06 -4.43 -5.21
N TYR A 291 2.19 -5.32 -4.22
CA TYR A 291 2.74 -5.03 -2.88
C TYR A 291 3.95 -5.91 -2.56
N GLY A 292 4.79 -5.45 -1.63
CA GLY A 292 6.06 -6.06 -1.25
C GLY A 292 7.26 -5.49 -2.01
N LYS A 293 7.12 -4.27 -2.55
CA LYS A 293 8.17 -3.58 -3.30
C LYS A 293 9.33 -3.18 -2.37
N PRO A 294 10.58 -3.14 -2.86
CA PRO A 294 11.68 -2.57 -2.09
C PRO A 294 11.36 -1.15 -1.64
N GLY A 295 11.45 -0.88 -0.34
CA GLY A 295 11.16 0.43 0.23
C GLY A 295 9.68 0.78 0.35
N PHE A 296 8.75 -0.09 -0.06
CA PHE A 296 7.30 0.05 0.11
C PHE A 296 6.68 1.34 -0.49
N GLU A 297 7.37 2.03 -1.39
CA GLU A 297 6.85 3.21 -2.08
C GLU A 297 5.99 2.80 -3.27
N ASN A 298 4.84 3.44 -3.44
CA ASN A 298 3.97 3.17 -4.58
C ASN A 298 4.34 4.03 -5.80
N PRO A 299 4.19 3.48 -7.02
CA PRO A 299 4.09 4.32 -8.20
C PRO A 299 2.82 5.17 -8.14
N HIS A 300 2.71 6.12 -9.07
CA HIS A 300 1.43 6.76 -9.35
C HIS A 300 0.39 5.71 -9.76
N PHE A 301 -0.84 5.89 -9.32
CA PHE A 301 -1.91 4.94 -9.59
C PHE A 301 -3.24 5.64 -9.85
N VAL A 302 -4.18 4.89 -10.41
CA VAL A 302 -5.57 5.29 -10.61
C VAL A 302 -6.46 4.19 -10.04
N ALA A 303 -7.32 4.57 -9.09
CA ALA A 303 -8.40 3.72 -8.63
C ALA A 303 -9.67 4.03 -9.42
N LYS A 304 -10.36 2.97 -9.88
CA LYS A 304 -11.52 3.08 -10.78
C LYS A 304 -12.63 2.11 -10.38
N GLY A 305 -13.88 2.56 -10.48
CA GLY A 305 -15.05 1.68 -10.59
C GLY A 305 -15.12 0.96 -11.94
N PRO A 306 -16.01 -0.04 -12.08
CA PRO A 306 -16.24 -0.73 -13.34
C PRO A 306 -16.79 0.22 -14.42
N GLY A 307 -16.46 -0.07 -15.68
CA GLY A 307 -16.91 0.74 -16.82
C GLY A 307 -16.20 2.08 -17.02
N VAL A 308 -15.30 2.48 -16.12
CA VAL A 308 -14.55 3.74 -16.24
C VAL A 308 -13.47 3.63 -17.32
N SER A 309 -13.68 4.35 -18.43
CA SER A 309 -12.72 4.51 -19.52
C SER A 309 -12.48 5.99 -19.81
N GLY A 310 -11.24 6.35 -20.18
CA GLY A 310 -10.93 7.68 -20.71
C GLY A 310 -11.55 7.90 -22.09
N ALA A 311 -11.58 9.14 -22.54
CA ALA A 311 -11.92 9.48 -23.92
C ALA A 311 -10.96 8.76 -24.86
N GLU A 312 -11.49 8.17 -25.94
CA GLU A 312 -10.65 7.63 -27.00
C GLU A 312 -9.78 8.77 -27.53
N LYS A 313 -8.45 8.67 -27.36
CA LYS A 313 -7.52 9.58 -28.00
C LYS A 313 -7.59 9.29 -29.49
N SER A 314 -8.40 10.04 -30.22
CA SER A 314 -8.33 10.10 -31.69
C SER A 314 -6.93 10.60 -32.04
N GLY A 315 -6.08 9.66 -32.45
CA GLY A 315 -4.70 9.90 -32.89
C GLY A 315 -4.61 10.61 -34.23
#